data_AF-A0A165PMW0-F1
#
_entry.id   AF-A0A165PMW0-F1
#
_cell.length_a   1.000
_cell.length_b   1.000
_cell.length_c   1.000
_cell.angle_alpha   90.00
_cell.angle_beta   90.00
_cell.angle_gamma   90.00
#
_symmetry.space_group_name_H-M   'P 1'
#
loop_
_entity.id
_entity.type
_entity.pdbx_description
1 polymer ?
#
loop_
_entity_poly.entity_id
_entity_poly.type
_entity_poly.pdbx_seq_one_letter_code
_entity_poly.pdbx_strand_id
1 'polypeptide(L)'
;MSIKFKLVDESGLPGTTAQVWVAGWINGGSQEHFKVLKGNKFTRPSKTEPPTSVPFQKLSDVSNVVLEDKTNGDDRLLFVVSKDKPQDLTVTSNNPIQYTQYPYANMPGIEAPGPFDVFEFGLDAQLNLSAVSGFGLNLRFDVEGPDGPQYGMRKDVSRAQIAEAFMKFMKNQAKTSPAAAHFLPLLYSTPLTKGGFQPPLVDNQFFAICDPNDWLASKSGNYQKTTDDPLATYWDETLDRFFSPGNVLSINLGSKAAPRLYEGSCTTQTRSGLGSSRHTQAYTLTGPAGTFHFYKPETGLKSSQYVFQQSFGVGLTPAGAAGDAGLLQDCIWEALCRGVALDGVLTTETAKSAQTAFSTSKWNDWSKWYEAGNTCHYYSKFLHYSDSDGNDSRLSGKPSLMLNQAAYGFSMDENPVGPYDGPEVPSKTNENIKSGAVTITVGKWT
;
A
#
# COMPACT_ATOMS: atom_id res chain seq x y z
N MET A 1 -2.44 29.39 -9.93
CA MET A 1 -2.94 28.07 -9.54
C MET A 1 -2.39 27.79 -8.15
N SER A 2 -3.25 27.47 -7.18
CA SER A 2 -2.81 27.19 -5.82
C SER A 2 -3.81 26.28 -5.11
N ILE A 3 -3.28 25.37 -4.30
CA ILE A 3 -4.06 24.47 -3.43
C ILE A 3 -3.95 25.00 -2.00
N LYS A 4 -5.09 25.06 -1.29
CA LYS A 4 -5.13 25.39 0.14
C LYS A 4 -5.43 24.14 0.93
N PHE A 5 -4.45 23.64 1.69
CA PHE A 5 -4.67 22.55 2.63
C PHE A 5 -5.15 23.10 3.97
N LYS A 6 -6.38 22.74 4.35
CA LYS A 6 -6.89 22.95 5.70
C LYS A 6 -6.58 21.73 6.54
N LEU A 7 -5.73 21.86 7.55
CA LEU A 7 -5.39 20.75 8.42
C LEU A 7 -6.26 20.79 9.68
N VAL A 8 -6.84 19.64 10.06
CA VAL A 8 -7.81 19.54 11.15
C VAL A 8 -7.43 18.42 12.10
N ASP A 9 -7.40 18.74 13.39
CA ASP A 9 -7.27 17.78 14.48
C ASP A 9 -8.67 17.45 15.04
N GLU A 10 -9.17 16.25 14.73
CA GLU A 10 -10.38 15.68 15.34
C GLU A 10 -10.06 14.47 16.21
N SER A 11 -8.80 14.30 16.60
CA SER A 11 -8.38 13.16 17.42
C SER A 11 -9.13 13.09 18.75
N GLY A 12 -9.56 14.25 19.28
CA GLY A 12 -10.19 14.34 20.60
C GLY A 12 -9.24 14.01 21.75
N LEU A 13 -7.93 13.90 21.47
CA LEU A 13 -6.90 13.64 22.47
C LEU A 13 -6.77 14.85 23.41
N PRO A 14 -6.82 14.64 24.73
CA PRO A 14 -6.45 15.68 25.68
C PRO A 14 -4.99 16.07 25.47
N GLY A 15 -4.68 17.37 25.42
CA GLY A 15 -3.30 17.85 25.22
C GLY A 15 -2.31 17.43 26.31
N THR A 16 -2.80 16.91 27.45
CA THR A 16 -2.01 16.29 28.53
C THR A 16 -1.58 14.85 28.20
N THR A 17 -2.31 14.18 27.31
CA THR A 17 -2.03 12.81 26.87
C THR A 17 -1.09 12.85 25.67
N ALA A 18 -1.51 13.48 24.58
CA ALA A 18 -0.73 13.64 23.35
C ALA A 18 -1.29 14.77 22.48
N GLN A 19 -0.53 15.14 21.46
CA GLN A 19 -0.90 16.13 20.46
C GLN A 19 -0.59 15.58 19.07
N VAL A 20 -1.33 16.06 18.07
CA VAL A 20 -1.00 15.80 16.67
C VAL A 20 0.04 16.81 16.22
N TRP A 21 1.15 16.31 15.68
CA TRP A 21 2.24 17.08 15.09
C TRP A 21 2.28 16.84 13.59
N VAL A 22 2.64 17.87 12.84
CA VAL A 22 2.83 17.79 11.40
C VAL A 22 4.19 18.35 11.00
N ALA A 23 4.90 17.60 10.17
CA ALA A 23 6.04 18.06 9.40
C ALA A 23 5.65 18.00 7.91
N GLY A 24 6.24 18.85 7.09
CA GLY A 24 5.90 18.87 5.67
C GLY A 24 7.04 19.39 4.81
N TRP A 25 7.13 18.88 3.60
CA TRP A 25 8.10 19.34 2.62
C TRP A 25 7.59 19.20 1.19
N ILE A 26 8.18 19.99 0.30
CA ILE A 26 8.00 19.85 -1.15
C ILE A 26 9.35 19.80 -1.85
N ASN A 27 9.40 19.13 -3.00
CA ASN A 27 10.57 18.99 -3.87
C ASN A 27 11.79 18.41 -3.15
N GLY A 28 11.58 17.38 -2.32
CA GLY A 28 12.67 16.60 -1.71
C GLY A 28 13.68 16.12 -2.76
N GLY A 29 14.96 16.13 -2.42
CA GLY A 29 16.06 15.81 -3.33
C GLY A 29 16.50 16.96 -4.25
N SER A 30 15.71 18.03 -4.40
CA SER A 30 16.09 19.19 -5.19
C SER A 30 16.93 20.19 -4.38
N GLN A 31 18.14 20.50 -4.85
CA GLN A 31 18.95 21.54 -4.20
C GLN A 31 18.32 22.95 -4.31
N GLU A 32 17.64 23.23 -5.42
CA GLU A 32 17.13 24.56 -5.73
C GLU A 32 15.68 24.79 -5.28
N HIS A 33 14.89 23.71 -5.22
CA HIS A 33 13.45 23.81 -5.02
C HIS A 33 12.95 23.19 -3.72
N PHE A 34 13.81 22.51 -2.96
CA PHE A 34 13.43 21.91 -1.67
C PHE A 34 12.99 22.99 -0.67
N LYS A 35 11.77 22.84 -0.16
CA LYS A 35 11.17 23.73 0.84
C LYS A 35 10.51 22.90 1.94
N VAL A 36 10.47 23.47 3.13
CA VAL A 36 9.84 22.85 4.31
C VAL A 36 8.69 23.70 4.84
N LEU A 37 7.72 23.03 5.43
CA LEU A 37 6.55 23.65 6.04
C LEU A 37 6.96 24.44 7.29
N LYS A 38 6.68 25.74 7.30
CA LYS A 38 6.88 26.62 8.46
C LYS A 38 5.69 27.58 8.57
N GLY A 39 4.98 27.51 9.70
CA GLY A 39 3.63 28.04 9.81
C GLY A 39 2.76 27.46 8.69
N ASN A 40 2.09 28.35 7.96
CA ASN A 40 1.14 28.03 6.90
C ASN A 40 1.75 28.02 5.47
N LYS A 41 3.07 27.96 5.32
CA LYS A 41 3.73 28.07 4.02
C LYS A 41 4.92 27.12 3.89
N PHE A 42 5.18 26.67 2.66
CA PHE A 42 6.45 26.03 2.31
C PHE A 42 7.51 27.10 2.07
N THR A 43 8.60 27.04 2.82
CA THR A 43 9.66 28.06 2.80
C THR A 43 11.04 27.43 2.70
N ARG A 44 12.01 28.22 2.23
CA ARG A 44 13.43 27.88 2.26
C ARG A 44 14.21 28.94 3.05
N PRO A 45 15.31 28.56 3.75
CA PRO A 45 16.10 29.51 4.53
C PRO A 45 16.67 30.66 3.67
N SER A 46 17.18 30.34 2.48
CA SER A 46 17.69 31.31 1.52
C SER A 46 17.55 30.78 0.09
N LYS A 47 17.80 31.61 -0.93
CA LYS A 47 17.75 31.21 -2.35
C LYS A 47 18.87 30.26 -2.77
N THR A 48 19.96 30.20 -1.99
CA THR A 48 21.17 29.44 -2.32
C THR A 48 21.39 28.24 -1.39
N GLU A 49 20.71 28.21 -0.25
CA GLU A 49 20.87 27.14 0.74
C GLU A 49 19.55 26.36 0.88
N PRO A 50 19.59 25.02 0.76
CA PRO A 50 18.45 24.18 1.04
C PRO A 50 18.20 24.07 2.55
N PRO A 51 16.97 23.77 2.99
CA PRO A 51 16.70 23.39 4.37
C PRO A 51 17.59 22.24 4.85
N THR A 52 18.11 22.33 6.08
CA THR A 52 18.91 21.28 6.73
C THR A 52 18.10 20.42 7.71
N SER A 53 16.88 20.84 8.03
CA SER A 53 15.93 20.07 8.83
C SER A 53 14.49 20.35 8.37
N VAL A 54 13.58 19.43 8.70
CA VAL A 54 12.13 19.62 8.55
C VAL A 54 11.49 19.74 9.94
N PRO A 55 10.97 20.92 10.31
CA PRO A 55 10.46 21.12 11.64
C PRO A 55 9.07 20.50 11.83
N PHE A 56 8.86 19.92 13.00
CA PHE A 56 7.51 19.59 13.45
C PHE A 56 6.81 20.81 14.04
N GLN A 57 5.52 20.92 13.76
CA GLN A 57 4.64 21.94 14.30
C GLN A 57 3.39 21.28 14.85
N LYS A 58 2.81 21.86 15.89
CA LYS A 58 1.53 21.37 16.42
C LYS A 58 0.46 21.60 15.36
N LEU A 59 -0.36 20.59 15.09
CA LEU A 59 -1.36 20.65 14.03
C LEU A 59 -2.33 21.83 14.19
N SER A 60 -2.74 22.13 15.44
CA SER A 60 -3.62 23.27 15.76
C SER A 60 -3.05 24.63 15.36
N ASP A 61 -1.72 24.73 15.23
CA ASP A 61 -1.02 25.98 14.92
C ASP A 61 -0.80 26.15 13.41
N VAL A 62 -1.06 25.09 12.63
CA VAL A 62 -0.90 25.04 11.16
C VAL A 62 -2.24 24.69 10.53
N SER A 63 -3.09 25.69 10.33
CA SER A 63 -4.48 25.47 9.91
C SER A 63 -4.73 25.62 8.41
N ASN A 64 -3.92 26.41 7.69
CA ASN A 64 -4.20 26.78 6.30
C ASN A 64 -2.91 26.84 5.48
N VAL A 65 -2.38 25.69 5.07
CA VAL A 65 -1.16 25.60 4.27
C VAL A 65 -1.46 25.96 2.82
N VAL A 66 -0.67 26.84 2.23
CA VAL A 66 -0.81 27.21 0.82
C VAL A 66 0.30 26.59 -0.02
N LEU A 67 -0.08 25.85 -1.06
CA LEU A 67 0.81 25.32 -2.09
C LEU A 67 0.63 26.11 -3.39
N GLU A 68 1.65 26.86 -3.77
CA GLU A 68 1.67 27.67 -5.01
C GLU A 68 2.86 27.33 -5.90
N ASP A 69 3.86 26.64 -5.34
CA ASP A 69 5.06 26.23 -6.05
C ASP A 69 4.80 24.99 -6.90
N LYS A 70 5.47 24.92 -8.04
CA LYS A 70 5.54 23.69 -8.82
C LYS A 70 6.24 22.62 -8.00
N THR A 71 5.71 21.41 -8.08
CA THR A 71 6.17 20.25 -7.32
C THR A 71 6.79 19.19 -8.23
N ASN A 72 7.52 18.25 -7.65
CA ASN A 72 8.08 17.09 -8.32
C ASN A 72 7.16 15.85 -8.23
N GLY A 73 6.06 15.94 -7.44
CA GLY A 73 5.09 14.87 -7.24
C GLY A 73 5.43 13.87 -6.13
N ASP A 74 6.51 14.09 -5.37
CA ASP A 74 6.90 13.30 -4.19
C ASP A 74 6.97 14.21 -2.94
N ASP A 75 5.91 15.00 -2.74
CA ASP A 75 5.78 15.87 -1.59
C ASP A 75 4.95 15.21 -0.49
N ARG A 76 5.25 15.53 0.77
CA ARG A 76 4.66 14.82 1.90
C ARG A 76 4.32 15.73 3.06
N LEU A 77 3.17 15.45 3.67
CA LEU A 77 2.86 15.83 5.04
C LEU A 77 2.97 14.57 5.91
N LEU A 78 3.84 14.61 6.91
CA LEU A 78 4.01 13.56 7.90
C LEU A 78 3.30 13.96 9.19
N PHE A 79 2.29 13.18 9.57
CA PHE A 79 1.54 13.35 10.79
C PHE A 79 2.03 12.36 11.84
N VAL A 80 2.22 12.84 13.07
CA VAL A 80 2.68 12.02 14.20
C VAL A 80 1.86 12.38 15.43
N VAL A 81 1.46 11.38 16.21
CA VAL A 81 0.83 11.62 17.51
C VAL A 81 1.84 11.30 18.60
N SER A 82 2.19 12.29 19.40
CA SER A 82 3.15 12.13 20.51
C SER A 82 2.86 13.12 21.64
N LYS A 83 3.30 12.78 22.86
CA LYS A 83 3.16 13.65 24.03
C LYS A 83 3.98 14.93 23.89
N ASP A 84 5.26 14.75 23.59
CA ASP A 84 6.21 15.84 23.42
C ASP A 84 6.39 16.15 21.93
N LYS A 85 6.88 17.36 21.63
CA LYS A 85 7.23 17.75 20.26
C LYS A 85 8.28 16.78 19.70
N PRO A 86 8.02 16.14 18.55
CA PRO A 86 9.03 15.33 17.86
C PRO A 86 10.29 16.15 17.54
N GLN A 87 11.44 15.49 17.51
CA GLN A 87 12.64 16.10 16.96
C GLN A 87 12.45 16.39 15.47
N ASP A 88 12.96 17.54 15.02
CA ASP A 88 12.95 17.91 13.61
C ASP A 88 13.66 16.83 12.77
N LEU A 89 13.11 16.49 11.60
CA LEU A 89 13.73 15.50 10.73
C LEU A 89 15.04 16.06 10.17
N THR A 90 16.10 15.27 10.21
CA THR A 90 17.39 15.63 9.59
C THR A 90 17.27 15.53 8.08
N VAL A 91 17.89 16.46 7.35
CA VAL A 91 17.96 16.42 5.88
C VAL A 91 19.34 15.95 5.45
N THR A 92 19.40 14.99 4.51
CA THR A 92 20.63 14.56 3.83
C THR A 92 20.37 14.52 2.33
N SER A 93 21.31 15.04 1.54
CA SER A 93 21.17 15.15 0.08
C SER A 93 19.87 15.84 -0.35
N ASN A 94 19.49 16.90 0.38
CA ASN A 94 18.25 17.66 0.18
C ASN A 94 16.96 16.85 0.37
N ASN A 95 17.03 15.68 1.01
CA ASN A 95 15.87 14.84 1.31
C ASN A 95 15.74 14.59 2.82
N PRO A 96 14.54 14.66 3.41
CA PRO A 96 14.35 14.31 4.81
C PRO A 96 14.64 12.83 5.06
N ILE A 97 15.38 12.55 6.13
CA ILE A 97 15.49 11.19 6.67
C ILE A 97 14.21 10.94 7.48
N GLN A 98 13.33 10.13 6.91
CA GLN A 98 12.04 9.77 7.52
C GLN A 98 12.24 8.74 8.65
N TYR A 99 11.19 8.50 9.43
CA TYR A 99 11.19 7.46 10.46
C TYR A 99 11.45 6.08 9.86
N THR A 100 12.07 5.20 10.65
CA THR A 100 12.12 3.78 10.30
C THR A 100 10.70 3.24 10.28
N GLN A 101 10.32 2.48 9.25
CA GLN A 101 8.97 1.90 9.15
C GLN A 101 8.73 0.81 10.20
N TYR A 102 7.49 0.74 10.68
CA TYR A 102 7.07 -0.31 11.61
C TYR A 102 6.92 -1.66 10.88
N PRO A 103 7.16 -2.80 11.55
CA PRO A 103 7.50 -2.93 12.97
C PRO A 103 9.01 -2.95 13.22
N TYR A 104 9.44 -2.79 14.47
CA TYR A 104 10.87 -2.80 14.83
C TYR A 104 11.31 -4.14 15.39
N ALA A 105 12.23 -4.82 14.68
CA ALA A 105 12.92 -6.01 15.19
C ALA A 105 14.09 -5.66 16.12
N ASN A 106 14.69 -4.49 15.92
CA ASN A 106 15.81 -3.94 16.70
C ASN A 106 15.57 -2.44 16.94
N MET A 107 16.46 -1.78 17.68
CA MET A 107 16.42 -0.32 17.80
C MET A 107 16.39 0.32 16.40
N PRO A 108 15.42 1.19 16.10
CA PRO A 108 15.29 1.82 14.78
C PRO A 108 16.45 2.80 14.53
N GLY A 109 16.74 3.05 13.25
CA GLY A 109 17.75 4.05 12.87
C GLY A 109 17.28 5.47 13.21
N ILE A 110 16.00 5.75 12.94
CA ILE A 110 15.29 6.94 13.41
C ILE A 110 13.97 6.48 14.01
N GLU A 111 13.85 6.63 15.33
CA GLU A 111 12.66 6.26 16.10
C GLU A 111 11.52 7.25 15.86
N ALA A 112 10.33 6.74 15.55
CA ALA A 112 9.11 7.52 15.62
C ALA A 112 8.67 7.69 17.08
N PRO A 113 8.37 8.92 17.55
CA PRO A 113 7.98 9.18 18.94
C PRO A 113 6.54 8.73 19.27
N GLY A 114 5.87 8.09 18.33
CA GLY A 114 4.52 7.58 18.41
C GLY A 114 4.01 7.19 17.01
N PRO A 115 2.75 6.77 16.88
CA PRO A 115 2.16 6.38 15.61
C PRO A 115 2.16 7.55 14.63
N PHE A 116 2.39 7.24 13.35
CA PHE A 116 2.53 8.22 12.29
C PHE A 116 1.92 7.73 10.98
N ASP A 117 1.58 8.66 10.10
CA ASP A 117 1.15 8.38 8.73
C ASP A 117 1.48 9.56 7.81
N VAL A 118 1.41 9.29 6.51
CA VAL A 118 1.78 10.25 5.46
C VAL A 118 0.60 10.55 4.56
N PHE A 119 0.49 11.81 4.17
CA PHE A 119 -0.29 12.25 3.02
C PHE A 119 0.65 12.71 1.92
N GLU A 120 0.56 12.12 0.73
CA GLU A 120 1.39 12.49 -0.42
C GLU A 120 0.60 13.42 -1.37
N PHE A 121 1.30 14.42 -1.90
CA PHE A 121 0.66 15.46 -2.70
C PHE A 121 1.59 16.05 -3.76
N GLY A 122 1.01 16.87 -4.62
CA GLY A 122 1.72 17.74 -5.55
C GLY A 122 0.78 18.77 -6.18
N LEU A 123 1.33 19.87 -6.70
CA LEU A 123 0.58 20.81 -7.51
C LEU A 123 0.43 20.23 -8.92
N ASP A 124 -0.81 20.12 -9.42
CA ASP A 124 -1.12 19.42 -10.66
C ASP A 124 -0.73 17.93 -10.61
N ALA A 125 -1.01 17.29 -9.47
CA ALA A 125 -0.84 15.86 -9.24
C ALA A 125 -2.07 15.26 -8.55
N GLN A 126 -2.19 13.94 -8.57
CA GLN A 126 -3.14 13.23 -7.73
C GLN A 126 -2.71 13.33 -6.26
N LEU A 127 -3.68 13.40 -5.37
CA LEU A 127 -3.45 13.40 -3.92
C LEU A 127 -3.87 12.03 -3.37
N ASN A 128 -3.12 11.48 -2.40
CA ASN A 128 -3.42 10.15 -1.89
C ASN A 128 -3.17 10.01 -0.37
N LEU A 129 -3.82 9.00 0.20
CA LEU A 129 -3.44 8.41 1.49
C LEU A 129 -3.00 6.98 1.20
N SER A 130 -1.80 6.63 1.65
CA SER A 130 -1.22 5.31 1.39
C SER A 130 -1.14 4.51 2.68
N ALA A 131 -1.58 3.26 2.62
CA ALA A 131 -1.40 2.28 3.67
C ALA A 131 -0.44 1.15 3.22
N VAL A 132 0.36 1.40 2.18
CA VAL A 132 1.29 0.43 1.58
C VAL A 132 2.38 0.01 2.58
N SER A 133 2.87 0.95 3.39
CA SER A 133 3.87 0.70 4.45
C SER A 133 3.23 0.57 5.84
N GLY A 134 1.96 0.15 5.88
CA GLY A 134 1.18 0.04 7.11
C GLY A 134 0.21 1.20 7.32
N PHE A 135 -0.62 1.05 8.36
CA PHE A 135 -1.63 2.01 8.79
C PHE A 135 -1.31 2.47 10.22
N GLY A 136 -1.05 3.76 10.42
CA GLY A 136 -0.68 4.32 11.72
C GLY A 136 -1.76 5.19 12.36
N LEU A 137 -2.43 6.05 11.58
CA LEU A 137 -3.37 7.07 12.03
C LEU A 137 -4.66 7.04 11.21
N ASN A 138 -5.75 7.46 11.86
CA ASN A 138 -7.06 7.60 11.25
C ASN A 138 -7.11 8.84 10.33
N LEU A 139 -6.45 8.79 9.17
CA LEU A 139 -6.41 9.91 8.23
C LEU A 139 -7.54 9.85 7.20
N ARG A 140 -8.02 11.03 6.82
CA ARG A 140 -8.94 11.24 5.70
C ARG A 140 -8.72 12.61 5.06
N PHE A 141 -9.17 12.78 3.82
CA PHE A 141 -9.19 14.09 3.19
C PHE A 141 -10.40 14.32 2.28
N ASP A 142 -10.75 15.60 2.12
CA ASP A 142 -11.86 16.06 1.30
C ASP A 142 -11.38 17.13 0.31
N VAL A 143 -11.69 16.97 -0.98
CA VAL A 143 -11.38 17.97 -2.03
C VAL A 143 -12.52 18.98 -2.11
N GLU A 144 -12.22 20.27 -2.23
CA GLU A 144 -13.15 21.42 -2.11
C GLU A 144 -13.81 21.63 -0.74
N GLY A 145 -13.27 20.99 0.32
CA GLY A 145 -13.76 21.13 1.69
C GLY A 145 -14.70 20.00 2.13
N PRO A 146 -15.31 20.08 3.33
CA PRO A 146 -16.00 18.95 3.98
C PRO A 146 -17.17 18.31 3.21
N ASP A 147 -17.70 18.99 2.19
CA ASP A 147 -18.84 18.53 1.39
C ASP A 147 -18.44 18.01 -0.01
N GLY A 148 -17.14 18.03 -0.35
CA GLY A 148 -16.68 17.54 -1.65
C GLY A 148 -16.25 16.06 -1.64
N PRO A 149 -15.55 15.59 -2.71
CA PRO A 149 -15.11 14.19 -2.80
C PRO A 149 -14.23 13.80 -1.62
N GLN A 150 -14.56 12.68 -0.97
CA GLN A 150 -13.96 12.23 0.28
C GLN A 150 -13.14 10.95 0.09
N TYR A 151 -12.03 10.86 0.80
CA TYR A 151 -11.04 9.79 0.69
C TYR A 151 -10.48 9.40 2.04
N GLY A 152 -10.00 8.16 2.18
CA GLY A 152 -9.48 7.61 3.43
C GLY A 152 -10.57 7.11 4.38
N MET A 153 -10.34 7.28 5.68
CA MET A 153 -11.20 6.73 6.73
C MET A 153 -12.52 7.49 6.91
N ARG A 154 -13.57 6.76 7.27
CA ARG A 154 -14.84 7.37 7.70
C ARG A 154 -14.69 8.19 8.98
N LYS A 155 -15.37 9.34 9.02
CA LYS A 155 -15.36 10.29 10.15
C LYS A 155 -15.95 9.75 11.46
N ASP A 156 -16.81 8.74 11.40
CA ASP A 156 -17.51 8.20 12.57
C ASP A 156 -16.79 7.02 13.24
N VAL A 157 -15.66 6.58 12.68
CA VAL A 157 -14.84 5.51 13.25
C VAL A 157 -13.64 6.10 13.98
N SER A 158 -13.32 5.58 15.16
CA SER A 158 -12.11 5.93 15.90
C SER A 158 -10.95 4.96 15.66
N ARG A 159 -9.73 5.42 15.95
CA ARG A 159 -8.53 4.59 15.85
C ARG A 159 -8.62 3.34 16.75
N ALA A 160 -9.18 3.46 17.95
CA ALA A 160 -9.45 2.31 18.82
C ALA A 160 -10.35 1.27 18.13
N GLN A 161 -11.45 1.72 17.53
CA GLN A 161 -12.39 0.84 16.83
C GLN A 161 -11.74 0.14 15.62
N ILE A 162 -10.83 0.80 14.91
CA ILE A 162 -10.10 0.19 13.78
C ILE A 162 -9.25 -1.00 14.26
N ALA A 163 -8.57 -0.88 15.39
CA ALA A 163 -7.78 -1.97 15.97
C ALA A 163 -8.65 -3.17 16.37
N GLU A 164 -9.78 -2.90 17.03
CA GLU A 164 -10.74 -3.93 17.42
C GLU A 164 -11.34 -4.63 16.19
N ALA A 165 -11.71 -3.83 15.17
CA ALA A 165 -12.22 -4.31 13.90
C ALA A 165 -11.18 -5.20 13.21
N PHE A 166 -9.90 -4.81 13.16
CA PHE A 166 -8.83 -5.62 12.54
C PHE A 166 -8.75 -7.01 13.18
N MET A 167 -8.66 -7.06 14.52
CA MET A 167 -8.56 -8.32 15.25
C MET A 167 -9.78 -9.21 15.03
N LYS A 168 -10.98 -8.62 15.02
CA LYS A 168 -12.23 -9.37 14.81
C LYS A 168 -12.40 -9.80 13.36
N PHE A 169 -12.00 -8.96 12.41
CA PHE A 169 -12.03 -9.24 10.98
C PHE A 169 -11.15 -10.45 10.65
N MET A 170 -9.88 -10.45 11.06
CA MET A 170 -8.99 -11.58 10.80
C MET A 170 -9.50 -12.88 11.43
N LYS A 171 -10.04 -12.83 12.66
CA LYS A 171 -10.68 -13.99 13.30
C LYS A 171 -11.92 -14.47 12.54
N ASN A 172 -12.71 -13.56 11.98
CA ASN A 172 -13.87 -13.91 11.16
C ASN A 172 -13.46 -14.54 9.83
N GLN A 173 -12.48 -13.98 9.13
CA GLN A 173 -11.92 -14.55 7.90
C GLN A 173 -11.29 -15.94 8.15
N ALA A 174 -10.66 -16.13 9.32
CA ALA A 174 -10.07 -17.40 9.72
C ALA A 174 -11.07 -18.57 9.81
N LYS A 175 -12.38 -18.28 9.90
CA LYS A 175 -13.44 -19.32 9.89
C LYS A 175 -13.56 -20.01 8.53
N THR A 176 -13.27 -19.30 7.44
CA THR A 176 -13.33 -19.83 6.07
C THR A 176 -11.94 -20.08 5.47
N SER A 177 -10.92 -19.36 5.93
CA SER A 177 -9.54 -19.56 5.52
C SER A 177 -8.61 -19.44 6.73
N PRO A 178 -8.20 -20.55 7.37
CA PRO A 178 -7.39 -20.53 8.60
C PRO A 178 -6.13 -19.66 8.51
N ALA A 179 -5.54 -19.55 7.32
CA ALA A 179 -4.34 -18.74 7.08
C ALA A 179 -4.55 -17.23 7.29
N ALA A 180 -5.79 -16.72 7.29
CA ALA A 180 -6.08 -15.33 7.65
C ALA A 180 -5.64 -14.99 9.09
N ALA A 181 -5.59 -15.97 10.00
CA ALA A 181 -5.11 -15.77 11.36
C ALA A 181 -3.61 -15.39 11.42
N HIS A 182 -2.82 -15.71 10.39
CA HIS A 182 -1.41 -15.33 10.30
C HIS A 182 -1.21 -13.81 10.18
N PHE A 183 -2.26 -13.05 9.83
CA PHE A 183 -2.22 -11.60 9.74
C PHE A 183 -2.53 -10.90 11.07
N LEU A 184 -3.03 -11.62 12.10
CA LEU A 184 -3.33 -11.03 13.42
C LEU A 184 -2.14 -10.28 14.06
N PRO A 185 -0.89 -10.81 14.01
CA PRO A 185 0.27 -10.13 14.60
C PRO A 185 0.59 -8.77 13.97
N LEU A 186 0.09 -8.49 12.75
CA LEU A 186 0.31 -7.21 12.08
C LEU A 186 -0.24 -6.03 12.89
N LEU A 187 -1.20 -6.24 13.80
CA LEU A 187 -1.55 -5.24 14.81
C LEU A 187 -0.41 -5.10 15.83
N TYR A 188 0.57 -4.28 15.47
CA TYR A 188 1.80 -4.08 16.23
C TYR A 188 1.53 -3.17 17.42
N SER A 189 1.48 -3.76 18.62
CA SER A 189 1.21 -3.08 19.90
C SER A 189 2.20 -3.43 21.00
N THR A 190 3.07 -4.41 20.75
CA THR A 190 4.11 -4.89 21.66
C THR A 190 5.38 -5.21 20.88
N PRO A 191 6.56 -5.22 21.50
CA PRO A 191 7.81 -5.59 20.84
C PRO A 191 7.73 -6.89 20.04
N LEU A 192 8.42 -6.95 18.89
CA LEU A 192 8.41 -8.15 18.02
C LEU A 192 9.06 -9.38 18.67
N THR A 193 9.94 -9.16 19.65
CA THR A 193 10.66 -10.18 20.40
C THR A 193 10.61 -9.84 21.89
N LYS A 194 10.67 -10.87 22.74
CA LYS A 194 10.63 -10.68 24.20
C LYS A 194 11.84 -9.85 24.65
N GLY A 195 11.56 -8.70 25.30
CA GLY A 195 12.61 -7.76 25.72
C GLY A 195 13.20 -6.92 24.59
N GLY A 196 12.62 -6.99 23.38
CA GLY A 196 13.01 -6.16 22.25
C GLY A 196 12.57 -4.70 22.43
N PHE A 197 12.97 -3.87 21.47
CA PHE A 197 12.63 -2.46 21.45
C PHE A 197 11.11 -2.26 21.38
N GLN A 198 10.58 -1.34 22.19
CA GLN A 198 9.18 -0.95 22.21
C GLN A 198 9.06 0.51 21.80
N PRO A 199 8.36 0.83 20.70
CA PRO A 199 8.02 2.21 20.40
C PRO A 199 7.15 2.84 21.52
N PRO A 200 7.09 4.17 21.63
CA PRO A 200 6.23 4.84 22.60
C PRO A 200 4.75 4.58 22.30
N LEU A 201 4.01 4.05 23.27
CA LEU A 201 2.55 3.92 23.18
C LEU A 201 1.89 5.27 23.51
N VAL A 202 0.86 5.63 22.75
CA VAL A 202 0.00 6.77 23.06
C VAL A 202 -1.35 6.22 23.52
N ASP A 203 -1.75 6.58 24.74
CA ASP A 203 -3.05 6.19 25.33
C ASP A 203 -3.32 4.67 25.28
N ASN A 204 -2.27 3.86 25.45
CA ASN A 204 -2.29 2.39 25.36
C ASN A 204 -2.84 1.81 24.05
N GLN A 205 -2.87 2.58 22.95
CA GLN A 205 -3.23 2.06 21.64
C GLN A 205 -2.01 1.55 20.85
N PHE A 206 -2.27 0.70 19.85
CA PHE A 206 -1.26 0.11 18.96
C PHE A 206 -0.36 1.14 18.26
N PHE A 207 0.80 0.72 17.76
CA PHE A 207 1.73 1.56 16.98
C PHE A 207 1.30 1.68 15.52
N ALA A 208 1.09 0.55 14.86
CA ALA A 208 0.59 0.46 13.50
C ALA A 208 -0.10 -0.88 13.24
N ILE A 209 -0.94 -0.94 12.22
CA ILE A 209 -1.24 -2.19 11.54
C ILE A 209 -0.19 -2.28 10.43
N CYS A 210 0.85 -3.08 10.63
CA CYS A 210 1.95 -3.20 9.68
C CYS A 210 1.49 -3.87 8.39
N ASP A 211 2.04 -3.47 7.26
CA ASP A 211 1.89 -4.27 6.05
C ASP A 211 2.70 -5.59 6.18
N PRO A 212 2.29 -6.65 5.47
CA PRO A 212 2.97 -7.93 5.54
C PRO A 212 4.42 -7.92 5.04
N ASN A 213 4.79 -7.01 4.12
CA ASN A 213 6.16 -6.91 3.62
C ASN A 213 7.08 -6.35 4.70
N ASP A 214 6.76 -5.21 5.32
CA ASP A 214 7.61 -4.64 6.36
C ASP A 214 7.64 -5.53 7.61
N TRP A 215 6.54 -6.23 7.93
CA TRP A 215 6.51 -7.27 8.96
C TRP A 215 7.53 -8.38 8.70
N LEU A 216 7.50 -8.98 7.50
CA LEU A 216 8.42 -10.06 7.14
C LEU A 216 9.85 -9.55 6.99
N ALA A 217 10.07 -8.36 6.43
CA ALA A 217 11.37 -7.73 6.33
C ALA A 217 12.00 -7.60 7.73
N SER A 218 11.25 -7.11 8.71
CA SER A 218 11.72 -7.02 10.09
C SER A 218 12.00 -8.38 10.72
N LYS A 219 11.14 -9.38 10.51
CA LYS A 219 11.30 -10.75 11.06
C LYS A 219 12.42 -11.56 10.40
N SER A 220 12.80 -11.22 9.18
CA SER A 220 13.79 -11.97 8.37
C SER A 220 15.10 -11.21 8.11
N GLY A 221 15.27 -10.02 8.70
CA GLY A 221 16.45 -9.18 8.44
C GLY A 221 16.53 -8.75 6.97
N ASN A 222 15.45 -8.15 6.47
CA ASN A 222 15.24 -7.73 5.09
C ASN A 222 15.39 -8.89 4.08
N TYR A 223 14.71 -10.00 4.35
CA TYR A 223 14.71 -11.22 3.52
C TYR A 223 16.10 -11.86 3.34
N GLN A 224 17.06 -11.57 4.23
CA GLN A 224 18.42 -12.14 4.21
C GLN A 224 18.61 -13.34 5.15
N LYS A 225 17.68 -13.57 6.09
CA LYS A 225 17.72 -14.65 7.08
C LYS A 225 16.46 -15.50 7.00
N THR A 226 16.48 -16.69 7.60
CA THR A 226 15.28 -17.52 7.77
C THR A 226 14.36 -16.94 8.85
N THR A 227 13.07 -17.28 8.76
CA THR A 227 12.06 -16.96 9.78
C THR A 227 11.08 -18.13 9.88
N ASP A 228 10.50 -18.31 11.05
CA ASP A 228 9.41 -19.26 11.33
C ASP A 228 8.02 -18.61 11.22
N ASP A 229 7.97 -17.33 10.85
CA ASP A 229 6.71 -16.62 10.64
C ASP A 229 5.88 -17.29 9.53
N PRO A 230 4.61 -17.64 9.80
CA PRO A 230 3.79 -18.37 8.84
C PRO A 230 3.44 -17.54 7.59
N LEU A 231 3.61 -16.21 7.62
CA LEU A 231 3.50 -15.40 6.42
C LEU A 231 4.62 -15.69 5.42
N ALA A 232 5.74 -16.27 5.84
CA ALA A 232 6.87 -16.55 4.95
C ALA A 232 6.54 -17.59 3.87
N THR A 233 5.67 -18.57 4.13
CA THR A 233 5.26 -19.62 3.18
C THR A 233 3.81 -19.46 2.72
N TYR A 234 3.14 -18.36 3.09
CA TYR A 234 1.71 -18.15 2.88
C TYR A 234 1.27 -18.29 1.41
N TRP A 235 2.13 -17.88 0.48
CA TRP A 235 1.83 -17.89 -0.95
C TRP A 235 2.27 -19.17 -1.69
N ASP A 236 2.99 -20.08 -1.03
CA ASP A 236 3.65 -21.23 -1.69
C ASP A 236 2.64 -22.07 -2.48
N GLU A 237 1.58 -22.56 -1.84
CA GLU A 237 0.59 -23.41 -2.49
C GLU A 237 -0.15 -22.67 -3.63
N THR A 238 -0.44 -21.39 -3.44
CA THR A 238 -1.15 -20.59 -4.44
C THR A 238 -0.29 -20.38 -5.67
N LEU A 239 1.01 -20.10 -5.49
CA LEU A 239 1.96 -19.94 -6.58
C LEU A 239 2.29 -21.28 -7.25
N ASP A 240 2.32 -22.40 -6.51
CA ASP A 240 2.44 -23.75 -7.08
C ASP A 240 1.27 -24.05 -8.02
N ARG A 241 0.05 -23.77 -7.57
CA ARG A 241 -1.17 -23.95 -8.38
C ARG A 241 -1.23 -22.98 -9.55
N PHE A 242 -0.85 -21.72 -9.35
CA PHE A 242 -0.88 -20.70 -10.39
C PHE A 242 0.14 -21.00 -11.49
N PHE A 243 1.35 -21.42 -11.14
CA PHE A 243 2.40 -21.81 -12.10
C PHE A 243 2.40 -23.31 -12.42
N SER A 244 1.28 -24.02 -12.30
CA SER A 244 1.21 -25.42 -12.70
C SER A 244 1.42 -25.58 -14.23
N PRO A 245 2.28 -26.51 -14.69
CA PRO A 245 2.46 -26.75 -16.12
C PRO A 245 1.14 -27.07 -16.83
N GLY A 246 0.91 -26.48 -17.99
CA GLY A 246 -0.35 -26.61 -18.73
C GLY A 246 -1.42 -25.58 -18.35
N ASN A 247 -1.20 -24.77 -17.32
CA ASN A 247 -2.01 -23.57 -17.10
C ASN A 247 -1.81 -22.57 -18.24
N VAL A 248 -2.85 -21.82 -18.58
CA VAL A 248 -2.90 -20.84 -19.67
C VAL A 248 -3.43 -19.53 -19.14
N LEU A 249 -2.87 -18.43 -19.63
CA LEU A 249 -3.34 -17.06 -19.42
C LEU A 249 -3.69 -16.39 -20.75
N SER A 250 -4.65 -15.48 -20.71
CA SER A 250 -4.98 -14.55 -21.80
C SER A 250 -5.31 -13.19 -21.20
N ILE A 251 -4.36 -12.26 -21.29
CA ILE A 251 -4.39 -10.94 -20.64
C ILE A 251 -4.57 -9.85 -21.70
N ASN A 252 -5.53 -8.96 -21.49
CA ASN A 252 -5.75 -7.76 -22.31
C ASN A 252 -5.21 -6.52 -21.59
N LEU A 253 -4.13 -5.95 -22.13
CA LEU A 253 -3.57 -4.67 -21.66
C LEU A 253 -4.19 -3.43 -22.33
N GLY A 254 -5.20 -3.62 -23.19
CA GLY A 254 -5.87 -2.58 -23.97
C GLY A 254 -7.34 -2.43 -23.57
N SER A 255 -8.07 -1.58 -24.29
CA SER A 255 -9.50 -1.40 -24.05
C SER A 255 -10.32 -2.56 -24.67
N LYS A 256 -11.63 -2.57 -24.42
CA LYS A 256 -12.54 -3.51 -25.10
C LYS A 256 -12.62 -3.27 -26.62
N ALA A 257 -12.46 -2.02 -27.06
CA ALA A 257 -12.54 -1.63 -28.47
C ALA A 257 -11.23 -1.81 -29.23
N ALA A 258 -10.09 -1.71 -28.54
CA ALA A 258 -8.76 -1.89 -29.09
C ALA A 258 -7.98 -2.86 -28.17
N PRO A 259 -8.26 -4.17 -28.24
CA PRO A 259 -7.63 -5.13 -27.36
C PRO A 259 -6.15 -5.29 -27.68
N ARG A 260 -5.35 -5.45 -26.64
CA ARG A 260 -3.91 -5.71 -26.70
C ARG A 260 -3.63 -7.00 -25.94
N LEU A 261 -3.76 -8.11 -26.65
CA LEU A 261 -3.82 -9.46 -26.07
C LEU A 261 -2.43 -10.09 -25.96
N TYR A 262 -2.17 -10.68 -24.80
CA TYR A 262 -1.02 -11.50 -24.49
C TYR A 262 -1.48 -12.87 -24.01
N GLU A 263 -1.03 -13.91 -24.69
CA GLU A 263 -1.51 -15.27 -24.43
C GLU A 263 -0.35 -16.24 -24.32
N GLY A 264 -0.53 -17.26 -23.50
CA GLY A 264 0.37 -18.39 -23.47
C GLY A 264 0.26 -19.23 -22.22
N SER A 265 1.15 -20.21 -22.11
CA SER A 265 1.04 -21.29 -21.14
C SER A 265 2.23 -21.34 -20.18
N CYS A 266 1.99 -21.88 -19.00
CA CYS A 266 3.03 -22.24 -18.06
C CYS A 266 3.70 -23.56 -18.48
N THR A 267 5.02 -23.56 -18.57
CA THR A 267 5.84 -24.74 -18.83
C THR A 267 7.09 -24.76 -17.96
N THR A 268 7.74 -25.91 -17.83
CA THR A 268 9.07 -25.98 -17.20
C THR A 268 10.13 -25.41 -18.13
N GLN A 269 10.87 -24.41 -17.68
CA GLN A 269 11.92 -23.73 -18.44
C GLN A 269 13.24 -23.69 -17.68
N THR A 270 14.34 -23.64 -18.42
CA THR A 270 15.68 -23.41 -17.87
C THR A 270 15.89 -21.91 -17.69
N ARG A 271 16.07 -21.45 -16.45
CA ARG A 271 16.40 -20.06 -16.16
C ARG A 271 17.91 -19.85 -16.22
N SER A 272 18.35 -19.01 -17.15
CA SER A 272 19.76 -18.62 -17.34
C SER A 272 20.01 -17.27 -16.65
N GLY A 273 21.02 -17.16 -15.77
CA GLY A 273 21.43 -15.86 -15.19
C GLY A 273 21.83 -15.84 -13.72
N LEU A 274 21.67 -16.93 -12.96
CA LEU A 274 21.99 -17.00 -11.52
C LEU A 274 23.23 -17.86 -11.19
N GLY A 275 24.20 -17.97 -12.10
CA GLY A 275 25.40 -18.80 -11.90
C GLY A 275 25.15 -20.32 -11.84
N SER A 276 23.88 -20.75 -11.92
CA SER A 276 23.46 -22.14 -12.11
C SER A 276 22.18 -22.17 -12.94
N SER A 277 22.11 -23.07 -13.92
CA SER A 277 20.92 -23.35 -14.70
C SER A 277 19.91 -24.08 -13.79
N ARG A 278 18.82 -23.41 -13.40
CA ARG A 278 17.74 -24.06 -12.64
C ARG A 278 16.51 -24.23 -13.54
N HIS A 279 15.93 -25.42 -13.51
CA HIS A 279 14.62 -25.65 -14.12
C HIS A 279 13.55 -25.11 -13.17
N THR A 280 12.68 -24.23 -13.64
CA THR A 280 11.53 -23.72 -12.89
C THR A 280 10.33 -23.54 -13.81
N GLN A 281 9.14 -23.42 -13.25
CA GLN A 281 7.93 -23.15 -14.01
C GLN A 281 7.88 -21.68 -14.45
N ALA A 282 7.44 -21.42 -15.68
CA ALA A 282 7.29 -20.07 -16.20
C ALA A 282 6.15 -19.97 -17.22
N TYR A 283 5.42 -18.86 -17.15
CA TYR A 283 4.53 -18.44 -18.24
C TYR A 283 5.35 -17.80 -19.35
N THR A 284 5.15 -18.27 -20.58
CA THR A 284 5.59 -17.56 -21.80
C THR A 284 4.37 -16.89 -22.40
N LEU A 285 4.29 -15.57 -22.33
CA LEU A 285 3.17 -14.80 -22.90
C LEU A 285 3.62 -14.08 -24.16
N THR A 286 2.92 -14.30 -25.27
CA THR A 286 3.20 -13.70 -26.57
C THR A 286 2.07 -12.76 -26.96
N GLY A 287 2.42 -11.57 -27.45
CA GLY A 287 1.48 -10.57 -27.92
C GLY A 287 2.14 -9.54 -28.85
N PRO A 288 1.47 -8.40 -29.13
CA PRO A 288 1.92 -7.43 -30.13
C PRO A 288 3.33 -6.87 -29.91
N ALA A 289 3.75 -6.64 -28.65
CA ALA A 289 5.07 -6.10 -28.33
C ALA A 289 6.16 -7.18 -28.17
N GLY A 290 5.83 -8.46 -28.37
CA GLY A 290 6.79 -9.58 -28.29
C GLY A 290 6.38 -10.66 -27.29
N THR A 291 7.39 -11.43 -26.87
CA THR A 291 7.24 -12.57 -25.96
C THR A 291 7.95 -12.28 -24.64
N PHE A 292 7.26 -12.52 -23.53
CA PHE A 292 7.77 -12.29 -22.18
C PHE A 292 7.68 -13.56 -21.34
N HIS A 293 8.62 -13.72 -20.41
CA HIS A 293 8.69 -14.86 -19.52
C HIS A 293 8.52 -14.41 -18.07
N PHE A 294 7.57 -15.03 -17.36
CA PHE A 294 7.31 -14.78 -15.94
C PHE A 294 7.59 -16.07 -15.19
N TYR A 295 8.61 -16.07 -14.34
CA TYR A 295 9.08 -17.26 -13.65
C TYR A 295 8.49 -17.35 -12.24
N LYS A 296 8.13 -18.57 -11.84
CA LYS A 296 7.72 -18.88 -10.47
C LYS A 296 8.88 -18.60 -9.49
N PRO A 297 8.64 -17.90 -8.37
CA PRO A 297 9.64 -17.72 -7.32
C PRO A 297 9.94 -19.04 -6.58
N GLU A 298 11.06 -19.08 -5.86
CA GLU A 298 11.34 -20.16 -4.91
C GLU A 298 10.35 -20.11 -3.73
N THR A 299 10.05 -21.26 -3.13
CA THR A 299 9.14 -21.38 -1.97
C THR A 299 9.71 -20.71 -0.71
N GLY A 300 8.86 -20.47 0.28
CA GLY A 300 9.22 -19.76 1.51
C GLY A 300 9.40 -18.27 1.26
N LEU A 301 10.37 -17.62 1.92
CA LEU A 301 10.48 -16.15 1.92
C LEU A 301 10.49 -15.52 0.53
N LYS A 302 11.01 -16.20 -0.51
CA LYS A 302 11.02 -15.69 -1.88
C LYS A 302 9.63 -15.65 -2.53
N SER A 303 8.74 -16.57 -2.18
CA SER A 303 7.35 -16.55 -2.64
C SER A 303 6.59 -15.38 -2.01
N SER A 304 6.85 -15.12 -0.74
CA SER A 304 6.26 -13.99 -0.02
C SER A 304 6.85 -12.65 -0.44
N GLN A 305 8.15 -12.59 -0.76
CA GLN A 305 8.79 -11.41 -1.32
C GLN A 305 8.23 -11.08 -2.72
N TYR A 306 7.92 -12.10 -3.52
CA TYR A 306 7.32 -11.94 -4.85
C TYR A 306 5.96 -11.23 -4.78
N VAL A 307 5.13 -11.58 -3.78
CA VAL A 307 3.78 -11.00 -3.65
C VAL A 307 3.75 -9.79 -2.69
N PHE A 308 4.26 -9.86 -1.47
CA PHE A 308 4.14 -8.74 -0.54
C PHE A 308 5.04 -7.55 -0.88
N GLN A 309 6.25 -7.78 -1.40
CA GLN A 309 7.19 -6.70 -1.75
C GLN A 309 7.12 -6.30 -3.23
N GLN A 310 6.39 -7.06 -4.06
CA GLN A 310 6.48 -6.93 -5.52
C GLN A 310 7.95 -7.11 -6.01
N SER A 311 8.71 -7.99 -5.36
CA SER A 311 10.12 -8.25 -5.70
C SER A 311 10.26 -9.47 -6.60
N PHE A 312 10.42 -9.21 -7.90
CA PHE A 312 10.59 -10.26 -8.90
C PHE A 312 12.05 -10.74 -9.03
N GLY A 313 12.93 -10.38 -8.10
CA GLY A 313 14.33 -10.80 -8.09
C GLY A 313 15.11 -10.49 -9.39
N VAL A 314 16.37 -10.91 -9.45
CA VAL A 314 17.21 -10.70 -10.64
C VAL A 314 16.83 -11.73 -11.71
N GLY A 315 16.09 -11.33 -12.74
CA GLY A 315 15.78 -12.17 -13.90
C GLY A 315 14.67 -13.21 -13.70
N LEU A 316 13.69 -12.98 -12.79
CA LEU A 316 12.37 -13.66 -12.91
C LEU A 316 11.44 -12.90 -13.88
N THR A 317 11.80 -11.68 -14.27
CA THR A 317 11.08 -10.87 -15.25
C THR A 317 12.06 -10.10 -16.15
N PRO A 318 11.64 -9.70 -17.37
CA PRO A 318 12.48 -8.89 -18.25
C PRO A 318 12.92 -7.60 -17.56
N ALA A 319 14.18 -7.20 -17.74
CA ALA A 319 14.69 -5.97 -17.16
C ALA A 319 13.87 -4.76 -17.66
N GLY A 320 13.19 -4.09 -16.73
CA GLY A 320 12.54 -2.79 -16.95
C GLY A 320 11.04 -2.84 -16.67
N ALA A 321 10.61 -2.09 -15.65
CA ALA A 321 9.21 -1.71 -15.42
C ALA A 321 8.64 -0.80 -16.54
N ALA A 322 9.21 -0.83 -17.75
CA ALA A 322 8.84 0.02 -18.87
C ALA A 322 8.18 -0.83 -19.98
N GLY A 323 6.93 -0.49 -20.31
CA GLY A 323 6.16 -1.14 -21.36
C GLY A 323 5.40 -2.38 -20.91
N ASP A 324 5.04 -3.22 -21.87
CA ASP A 324 3.99 -4.24 -21.68
C ASP A 324 4.41 -5.37 -20.74
N ALA A 325 5.71 -5.65 -20.60
CA ALA A 325 6.21 -6.61 -19.61
C ALA A 325 5.89 -6.18 -18.16
N GLY A 326 6.03 -4.89 -17.85
CA GLY A 326 5.67 -4.33 -16.54
C GLY A 326 4.17 -4.41 -16.29
N LEU A 327 3.36 -3.99 -17.26
CA LEU A 327 1.91 -4.03 -17.13
C LEU A 327 1.35 -5.45 -16.97
N LEU A 328 1.92 -6.45 -17.67
CA LEU A 328 1.55 -7.86 -17.47
C LEU A 328 1.90 -8.35 -16.07
N GLN A 329 3.08 -7.98 -15.57
CA GLN A 329 3.53 -8.30 -14.23
C GLN A 329 2.57 -7.72 -13.19
N ASP A 330 2.16 -6.47 -13.35
CA ASP A 330 1.22 -5.78 -12.46
C ASP A 330 -0.16 -6.46 -12.50
N CYS A 331 -0.67 -6.83 -13.68
CA CYS A 331 -1.93 -7.58 -13.81
C CYS A 331 -1.89 -8.91 -13.04
N ILE A 332 -0.81 -9.70 -13.20
CA ILE A 332 -0.64 -10.98 -12.50
C ILE A 332 -0.58 -10.74 -10.99
N TRP A 333 0.15 -9.73 -10.58
CA TRP A 333 0.40 -9.42 -9.19
C TRP A 333 -0.84 -8.91 -8.46
N GLU A 334 -1.57 -7.96 -9.05
CA GLU A 334 -2.86 -7.48 -8.55
C GLU A 334 -3.85 -8.63 -8.39
N ALA A 335 -3.91 -9.55 -9.35
CA ALA A 335 -4.79 -10.71 -9.29
C ALA A 335 -4.44 -11.65 -8.13
N LEU A 336 -3.15 -11.83 -7.81
CA LEU A 336 -2.69 -12.59 -6.64
C LEU A 336 -3.12 -11.88 -5.35
N CYS A 337 -2.86 -10.58 -5.23
CA CYS A 337 -3.23 -9.79 -4.05
C CYS A 337 -4.75 -9.77 -3.82
N ARG A 338 -5.55 -9.62 -4.88
CA ARG A 338 -7.02 -9.62 -4.84
C ARG A 338 -7.65 -11.01 -4.73
N GLY A 339 -6.85 -12.07 -4.75
CA GLY A 339 -7.31 -13.45 -4.56
C GLY A 339 -8.14 -14.01 -5.71
N VAL A 340 -7.90 -13.53 -6.93
CA VAL A 340 -8.58 -13.94 -8.17
C VAL A 340 -7.62 -14.51 -9.23
N ALA A 341 -6.33 -14.62 -8.92
CA ALA A 341 -5.31 -15.13 -9.85
C ALA A 341 -5.72 -16.48 -10.47
N LEU A 342 -6.17 -17.43 -9.64
CA LEU A 342 -6.57 -18.77 -10.08
C LEU A 342 -7.88 -18.78 -10.87
N ASP A 343 -8.76 -17.80 -10.69
CA ASP A 343 -10.03 -17.70 -11.45
C ASP A 343 -9.78 -17.34 -12.92
N GLY A 344 -8.69 -16.62 -13.19
CA GLY A 344 -8.26 -16.27 -14.53
C GLY A 344 -7.29 -17.27 -15.17
N VAL A 345 -7.16 -18.48 -14.61
CA VAL A 345 -6.36 -19.56 -15.19
C VAL A 345 -7.28 -20.60 -15.83
N LEU A 346 -6.95 -21.00 -17.06
CA LEU A 346 -7.50 -22.18 -17.71
C LEU A 346 -6.41 -23.23 -17.91
N THR A 347 -6.79 -24.47 -18.22
CA THR A 347 -5.83 -25.49 -18.68
C THR A 347 -5.76 -25.51 -20.19
N THR A 348 -4.67 -26.00 -20.78
CA THR A 348 -4.56 -26.20 -22.25
C THR A 348 -5.69 -27.06 -22.83
N GLU A 349 -6.28 -27.96 -22.04
CA GLU A 349 -7.41 -28.81 -22.44
C GLU A 349 -8.74 -28.04 -22.50
N THR A 350 -8.89 -27.03 -21.65
CA THR A 350 -10.13 -26.25 -21.48
C THR A 350 -10.07 -24.89 -22.17
N ALA A 351 -8.86 -24.40 -22.45
CA ALA A 351 -8.62 -23.20 -23.23
C ALA A 351 -9.00 -23.45 -24.70
N LYS A 352 -10.21 -23.03 -25.06
CA LYS A 352 -10.61 -22.94 -26.47
C LYS A 352 -9.97 -21.70 -27.05
N SER A 353 -9.37 -21.80 -28.23
CA SER A 353 -8.70 -20.70 -28.96
C SER A 353 -9.59 -19.47 -29.23
N ALA A 354 -10.90 -19.53 -28.95
CA ALA A 354 -11.84 -18.42 -29.09
C ALA A 354 -12.09 -17.65 -27.77
N GLN A 355 -11.59 -18.11 -26.63
CA GLN A 355 -11.71 -17.39 -25.35
C GLN A 355 -10.50 -16.47 -25.19
N THR A 356 -10.56 -15.27 -25.74
CA THR A 356 -9.53 -14.25 -25.54
C THR A 356 -9.83 -13.41 -24.30
N ALA A 357 -8.80 -12.88 -23.65
CA ALA A 357 -8.90 -12.01 -22.48
C ALA A 357 -9.62 -12.63 -21.26
N PHE A 358 -9.68 -13.96 -21.16
CA PHE A 358 -10.38 -14.62 -20.05
C PHE A 358 -9.74 -14.32 -18.70
N SER A 359 -8.42 -14.20 -18.63
CA SER A 359 -7.72 -13.86 -17.39
C SER A 359 -8.13 -12.46 -16.94
N THR A 360 -8.03 -11.46 -17.82
CA THR A 360 -8.46 -10.08 -17.53
C THR A 360 -9.94 -9.99 -17.15
N SER A 361 -10.82 -10.72 -17.83
CA SER A 361 -12.25 -10.70 -17.51
C SER A 361 -12.54 -11.22 -16.10
N LYS A 362 -11.73 -12.17 -15.60
CA LYS A 362 -11.87 -12.73 -14.25
C LYS A 362 -11.16 -11.88 -13.20
N TRP A 363 -9.96 -11.41 -13.52
CA TRP A 363 -9.15 -10.60 -12.61
C TRP A 363 -9.73 -9.21 -12.39
N ASN A 364 -10.42 -8.64 -13.37
CA ASN A 364 -11.02 -7.30 -13.27
C ASN A 364 -12.48 -7.32 -12.80
N ASP A 365 -13.05 -8.50 -12.51
CA ASP A 365 -14.37 -8.61 -11.87
C ASP A 365 -14.25 -8.27 -10.39
N TRP A 366 -14.43 -7.00 -10.05
CA TRP A 366 -14.30 -6.48 -8.69
C TRP A 366 -15.25 -7.16 -7.70
N SER A 367 -16.38 -7.71 -8.17
CA SER A 367 -17.32 -8.43 -7.31
C SER A 367 -16.74 -9.75 -6.78
N LYS A 368 -15.68 -10.26 -7.42
CA LYS A 368 -14.96 -11.50 -7.07
C LYS A 368 -13.71 -11.27 -6.23
N TRP A 369 -13.29 -10.02 -6.06
CA TRP A 369 -12.09 -9.73 -5.28
C TRP A 369 -12.29 -10.12 -3.82
N TYR A 370 -11.28 -10.79 -3.28
CA TYR A 370 -11.24 -11.24 -1.89
C TYR A 370 -12.47 -12.05 -1.48
N GLU A 371 -12.98 -12.93 -2.34
CA GLU A 371 -14.02 -13.90 -1.95
C GLU A 371 -13.56 -14.78 -0.78
N ALA A 372 -14.52 -15.26 0.02
CA ALA A 372 -14.23 -16.08 1.19
C ALA A 372 -13.60 -17.43 0.78
N GLY A 373 -12.54 -17.82 1.47
CA GLY A 373 -11.83 -19.08 1.21
C GLY A 373 -10.65 -18.95 0.23
N ASN A 374 -10.57 -17.88 -0.55
CA ASN A 374 -9.43 -17.65 -1.44
C ASN A 374 -8.21 -17.12 -0.67
N THR A 375 -7.01 -17.51 -1.10
CA THR A 375 -5.76 -16.88 -0.67
C THR A 375 -5.70 -15.49 -1.26
N CYS A 376 -5.59 -14.47 -0.42
CA CYS A 376 -5.51 -13.08 -0.83
C CYS A 376 -4.65 -12.26 0.14
N HIS A 377 -4.42 -10.99 -0.17
CA HIS A 377 -3.75 -10.05 0.72
C HIS A 377 -4.72 -9.60 1.83
N TYR A 378 -4.88 -10.39 2.90
CA TYR A 378 -5.89 -10.15 3.95
C TYR A 378 -5.77 -8.78 4.62
N TYR A 379 -4.56 -8.21 4.74
CA TYR A 379 -4.36 -6.82 5.17
C TYR A 379 -5.08 -5.80 4.27
N SER A 380 -4.96 -5.95 2.94
CA SER A 380 -5.62 -5.05 1.97
C SER A 380 -7.13 -5.32 2.00
N LYS A 381 -7.55 -6.60 2.06
CA LYS A 381 -8.96 -6.97 2.25
C LYS A 381 -9.61 -6.25 3.44
N PHE A 382 -8.91 -6.19 4.58
CA PHE A 382 -9.39 -5.48 5.76
C PHE A 382 -9.63 -3.99 5.47
N LEU A 383 -8.67 -3.31 4.83
CA LEU A 383 -8.80 -1.90 4.50
C LEU A 383 -9.97 -1.63 3.54
N HIS A 384 -10.15 -2.46 2.50
CA HIS A 384 -11.24 -2.28 1.55
C HIS A 384 -12.61 -2.63 2.12
N TYR A 385 -12.70 -3.75 2.86
CA TYR A 385 -13.99 -4.40 3.10
C TYR A 385 -14.34 -4.59 4.58
N SER A 386 -13.49 -4.28 5.55
CA SER A 386 -13.93 -4.36 6.96
C SER A 386 -14.94 -3.26 7.27
N ASP A 387 -16.01 -3.60 7.98
CA ASP A 387 -16.82 -2.62 8.71
C ASP A 387 -16.20 -2.30 10.09
N SER A 388 -16.79 -1.34 10.81
CA SER A 388 -16.35 -0.92 12.14
C SER A 388 -16.47 -2.00 13.23
N ASP A 389 -17.21 -3.08 12.95
CA ASP A 389 -17.38 -4.20 13.87
C ASP A 389 -16.50 -5.39 13.50
N GLY A 390 -15.61 -5.25 12.50
CA GLY A 390 -14.75 -6.32 12.03
C GLY A 390 -15.46 -7.43 11.25
N ASN A 391 -16.53 -7.11 10.51
CA ASN A 391 -17.11 -8.01 9.52
C ASN A 391 -16.79 -7.55 8.09
N ASP A 392 -16.96 -8.44 7.11
CA ASP A 392 -16.95 -8.04 5.70
C ASP A 392 -18.21 -7.22 5.38
N SER A 393 -18.02 -5.95 5.04
CA SER A 393 -19.06 -4.94 4.79
C SER A 393 -20.06 -5.36 3.71
N ARG A 394 -19.59 -6.15 2.74
CA ARG A 394 -20.44 -6.74 1.68
C ARG A 394 -21.43 -7.76 2.22
N LEU A 395 -21.09 -8.44 3.33
CA LEU A 395 -21.90 -9.46 3.97
C LEU A 395 -22.75 -8.90 5.11
N SER A 396 -22.21 -7.94 5.88
CA SER A 396 -22.93 -7.33 7.01
C SER A 396 -23.92 -6.25 6.57
N GLY A 397 -23.77 -5.70 5.37
CA GLY A 397 -24.54 -4.55 4.87
C GLY A 397 -24.20 -3.23 5.57
N LYS A 398 -23.20 -3.24 6.46
CA LYS A 398 -22.67 -2.02 7.09
C LYS A 398 -21.61 -1.39 6.19
N PRO A 399 -21.47 -0.06 6.20
CA PRO A 399 -20.44 0.59 5.40
C PRO A 399 -19.03 0.15 5.82
N SER A 400 -18.13 0.03 4.84
CA SER A 400 -16.69 -0.21 5.06
C SER A 400 -16.06 0.90 5.91
N LEU A 401 -14.92 0.62 6.55
CA LEU A 401 -14.09 1.56 7.28
C LEU A 401 -13.54 2.68 6.38
N MET A 402 -13.02 2.28 5.21
CA MET A 402 -12.53 3.20 4.18
C MET A 402 -13.69 3.65 3.29
N LEU A 403 -13.75 4.95 3.00
CA LEU A 403 -14.75 5.54 2.15
C LEU A 403 -14.68 4.92 0.75
N ASN A 404 -15.85 4.62 0.19
CA ASN A 404 -16.01 3.97 -1.13
C ASN A 404 -15.30 2.61 -1.28
N GLN A 405 -14.84 2.00 -0.18
CA GLN A 405 -13.98 0.81 -0.22
C GLN A 405 -12.67 1.07 -0.99
N ALA A 406 -12.23 2.33 -1.09
CA ALA A 406 -11.00 2.69 -1.77
C ALA A 406 -9.87 2.70 -0.73
N ALA A 407 -8.81 1.92 -0.97
CA ALA A 407 -7.64 1.87 -0.12
C ALA A 407 -6.40 1.62 -0.97
N TYR A 408 -5.24 2.08 -0.50
CA TYR A 408 -3.95 1.75 -1.08
C TYR A 408 -3.29 0.68 -0.19
N GLY A 409 -3.75 -0.57 -0.31
CA GLY A 409 -3.38 -1.66 0.60
C GLY A 409 -2.11 -2.43 0.21
N PHE A 410 -1.58 -2.19 -1.00
CA PHE A 410 -0.31 -2.68 -1.55
C PHE A 410 0.13 -1.76 -2.71
N SER A 411 1.40 -1.79 -3.15
CA SER A 411 2.02 -0.79 -4.05
C SER A 411 1.36 -0.53 -5.42
N MET A 412 0.52 -1.42 -5.93
CA MET A 412 -0.29 -1.26 -7.16
C MET A 412 -1.75 -1.62 -6.89
N ASP A 413 -2.27 -1.28 -5.71
CA ASP A 413 -3.70 -1.37 -5.47
C ASP A 413 -4.41 -0.25 -6.26
N GLU A 414 -4.36 -0.38 -7.58
CA GLU A 414 -4.71 0.61 -8.58
C GLU A 414 -5.88 0.09 -9.41
N ASN A 415 -6.55 0.97 -10.17
CA ASN A 415 -7.52 0.52 -11.14
C ASN A 415 -6.85 -0.47 -12.10
N PRO A 416 -7.41 -1.68 -12.26
CA PRO A 416 -6.73 -2.71 -13.02
C PRO A 416 -6.59 -2.30 -14.49
N VAL A 417 -5.48 -2.72 -15.08
CA VAL A 417 -5.25 -2.52 -16.52
C VAL A 417 -6.23 -3.38 -17.32
N GLY A 418 -6.73 -2.83 -18.43
CA GLY A 418 -7.67 -3.51 -19.33
C GLY A 418 -9.12 -3.05 -19.13
N PRO A 419 -10.11 -3.76 -19.69
CA PRO A 419 -11.51 -3.45 -19.45
C PRO A 419 -11.86 -3.58 -17.97
N TYR A 420 -12.39 -2.50 -17.38
CA TYR A 420 -12.80 -2.41 -15.99
C TYR A 420 -13.99 -1.43 -15.88
N ASP A 421 -15.01 -1.82 -15.13
CA ASP A 421 -16.21 -1.02 -14.87
C ASP A 421 -16.57 -0.96 -13.37
N GLY A 422 -15.62 -1.37 -12.52
CA GLY A 422 -15.79 -1.38 -11.08
C GLY A 422 -15.55 -0.03 -10.40
N PRO A 423 -15.62 -0.01 -9.06
CA PRO A 423 -15.34 1.19 -8.27
C PRO A 423 -13.88 1.64 -8.42
N GLU A 424 -13.63 2.93 -8.24
CA GLU A 424 -12.26 3.47 -8.23
C GLU A 424 -11.44 2.89 -7.08
N VAL A 425 -10.23 2.43 -7.39
CA VAL A 425 -9.20 2.00 -6.45
C VAL A 425 -7.88 2.61 -6.96
N PRO A 426 -7.03 3.24 -6.12
CA PRO A 426 -7.04 3.36 -4.66
C PRO A 426 -7.76 4.62 -4.15
N SER A 427 -7.62 4.89 -2.84
CA SER A 427 -8.02 6.15 -2.19
C SER A 427 -7.13 7.33 -2.62
N LYS A 428 -7.26 7.75 -3.88
CA LYS A 428 -6.61 8.92 -4.47
C LYS A 428 -7.58 9.73 -5.31
N THR A 429 -7.24 10.98 -5.59
CA THR A 429 -8.08 11.82 -6.46
C THR A 429 -8.11 11.31 -7.89
N ASN A 430 -9.30 11.23 -8.49
CA ASN A 430 -9.49 10.75 -9.86
C ASN A 430 -8.80 11.65 -10.91
N GLU A 431 -8.55 12.90 -10.56
CA GLU A 431 -7.89 13.88 -11.40
C GLU A 431 -6.76 14.60 -10.65
N ASN A 432 -5.88 15.25 -11.42
CA ASN A 432 -4.85 16.11 -10.86
C ASN A 432 -5.47 17.36 -10.26
N ILE A 433 -5.10 17.67 -9.01
CA ILE A 433 -5.58 18.86 -8.33
C ILE A 433 -4.65 20.03 -8.65
N LYS A 434 -5.18 21.03 -9.38
CA LYS A 434 -4.43 22.23 -9.82
C LYS A 434 -4.71 23.46 -8.96
N SER A 435 -5.89 23.50 -8.36
CA SER A 435 -6.33 24.57 -7.48
C SER A 435 -7.51 24.11 -6.64
N GLY A 436 -7.80 24.83 -5.56
CA GLY A 436 -8.97 24.57 -4.73
C GLY A 436 -8.61 24.45 -3.26
N ALA A 437 -9.56 23.97 -2.46
CA ALA A 437 -9.32 23.65 -1.06
C ALA A 437 -9.19 22.13 -0.89
N VAL A 438 -8.37 21.68 0.05
CA VAL A 438 -8.31 20.27 0.48
C VAL A 438 -8.32 20.25 1.99
N THR A 439 -9.26 19.58 2.63
CA THR A 439 -9.27 19.41 4.09
C THR A 439 -8.63 18.08 4.43
N ILE A 440 -7.58 18.07 5.24
CA ILE A 440 -6.93 16.85 5.73
C ILE A 440 -7.22 16.75 7.22
N THR A 441 -7.79 15.64 7.64
CA THR A 441 -8.22 15.44 9.02
C THR A 441 -7.54 14.25 9.66
N VAL A 442 -6.98 14.46 10.85
CA VAL A 442 -6.64 13.36 11.78
C VAL A 442 -7.87 13.07 12.61
N GLY A 443 -8.51 11.93 12.33
CA GLY A 443 -9.77 11.49 12.91
C GLY A 443 -9.64 11.02 14.36
N LYS A 444 -10.80 10.68 14.93
CA LYS A 444 -10.97 10.33 16.35
C LYS A 444 -10.00 9.27 16.83
N TRP A 445 -9.52 9.46 18.04
CA TRP A 445 -8.66 8.52 18.74
C TRP A 445 -9.45 7.40 19.42
N THR A 446 -10.51 7.76 20.15
CA THR A 446 -11.42 6.82 20.87
C THR A 446 -12.85 6.95 20.42
#